data_AF-A0A821H219-F1
#
_entry.id   AF-A0A821H219-F1
#
_cell.length_a   1.000
_cell.length_b   1.000
_cell.length_c   1.000
_cell.angle_alpha   90.00
_cell.angle_beta   90.00
_cell.angle_gamma   90.00
#
_symmetry.space_group_name_H-M   'P 1'
#
loop_
_entity.id
_entity.type
_entity.pdbx_description
1 polymer ?
#
loop_
_entity_poly.entity_id
_entity_poly.type
_entity_poly.pdbx_seq_one_letter_code
_entity_poly.pdbx_strand_id
1 'polypeptide(L)'
;VKGKTLSSLVLNIFEQFKEEFEKMSNKKYDPLDPACIEFLDDIAHFKHFLKDMELKLASIINQAFDDSNSLTSQFKLISILGSMLERPTIHDAFVRNYHRLTFAVEQEVDACHEIYERQMAYKKEHGTIELHRNKPPIAGSIEWYERSC
;
A
#
# COMPACT_ATOMS: atom_id res chain seq x y z
N VAL A 1 -2.76 7.50 -15.67
CA VAL A 1 -3.86 6.75 -16.34
C VAL A 1 -4.22 5.45 -15.61
N LYS A 2 -3.26 4.68 -15.08
CA LYS A 2 -3.50 3.41 -14.36
C LYS A 2 -4.39 3.49 -13.10
N GLY A 3 -4.28 4.57 -12.31
CA GLY A 3 -5.11 4.75 -11.11
C GLY A 3 -6.62 4.74 -11.38
N LYS A 4 -7.07 5.29 -12.52
CA LYS A 4 -8.49 5.27 -12.92
C LYS A 4 -8.99 3.83 -13.16
N THR A 5 -8.14 2.98 -13.75
CA THR A 5 -8.46 1.57 -13.98
C THR A 5 -8.59 0.81 -12.66
N LEU A 6 -7.64 0.99 -11.74
CA LEU A 6 -7.69 0.33 -10.42
C LEU A 6 -8.92 0.78 -9.62
N SER A 7 -9.25 2.08 -9.62
CA SER A 7 -10.47 2.58 -9.00
C SER A 7 -11.73 1.98 -9.62
N SER A 8 -11.77 1.82 -10.95
CA SER A 8 -12.89 1.16 -11.64
C SER A 8 -13.04 -0.31 -11.24
N LEU A 9 -11.94 -1.04 -11.03
CA LEU A 9 -11.97 -2.43 -10.58
C LEU A 9 -12.53 -2.54 -9.16
N VAL A 10 -12.14 -1.63 -8.26
CA VAL A 10 -12.69 -1.59 -6.89
C VAL A 10 -14.18 -1.28 -6.89
N LEU A 11 -14.63 -0.33 -7.72
CA LEU A 11 -16.07 -0.03 -7.87
C LEU A 11 -16.84 -1.24 -8.39
N ASN A 12 -16.29 -1.97 -9.36
CA ASN A 12 -16.92 -3.17 -9.89
C ASN A 12 -17.04 -4.30 -8.84
N ILE A 13 -16.05 -4.46 -7.96
CA ILE A 13 -16.15 -5.38 -6.82
C ILE A 13 -17.26 -4.94 -5.86
N PHE A 14 -17.37 -3.65 -5.59
CA PHE A 14 -18.41 -3.11 -4.72
C PHE A 14 -19.82 -3.31 -5.30
N GLU A 15 -19.98 -3.10 -6.60
CA GLU A 15 -21.23 -3.37 -7.33
C GLU A 15 -21.61 -4.85 -7.27
N GLN A 16 -20.68 -5.77 -7.57
CA GLN A 16 -20.90 -7.22 -7.44
C GLN A 16 -21.34 -7.60 -6.03
N PHE A 17 -20.66 -7.06 -5.01
CA PHE A 17 -21.02 -7.33 -3.61
C PHE A 17 -22.44 -6.86 -3.30
N LYS A 18 -22.81 -5.67 -3.75
CA LYS A 18 -24.13 -5.10 -3.53
C LYS A 18 -25.23 -5.96 -4.17
N GLU A 19 -25.03 -6.38 -5.42
CA GLU A 19 -25.98 -7.24 -6.12
C GLU A 19 -26.19 -8.58 -5.39
N GLU A 20 -25.10 -9.23 -4.98
CA GLU A 20 -25.20 -10.53 -4.31
C GLU A 20 -25.79 -10.40 -2.90
N PHE A 21 -25.46 -9.33 -2.18
CA PHE A 21 -26.05 -9.02 -0.89
C PHE A 21 -27.56 -8.73 -0.98
N GLU A 22 -28.00 -8.02 -2.02
CA GLU A 22 -29.42 -7.78 -2.28
C GLU A 22 -30.17 -9.08 -2.59
N LYS A 23 -29.59 -9.99 -3.39
CA LYS A 23 -30.19 -11.32 -3.65
C LYS A 23 -30.37 -12.12 -2.37
N MET A 24 -29.37 -12.12 -1.49
CA MET A 24 -29.39 -12.82 -0.20
C MET A 24 -30.42 -12.21 0.75
N SER A 25 -30.50 -10.88 0.82
CA SER A 25 -31.44 -10.16 1.69
C SER A 25 -32.90 -10.31 1.28
N ASN A 26 -33.16 -10.57 -0.01
CA ASN A 26 -34.51 -10.75 -0.55
C ASN A 26 -35.04 -12.19 -0.48
N LYS A 27 -34.28 -13.12 0.11
CA LYS A 27 -34.72 -14.51 0.30
C LYS A 27 -35.90 -14.56 1.29
N LYS A 28 -36.84 -15.47 1.05
CA LYS A 28 -38.12 -15.54 1.77
C LYS A 28 -38.16 -16.61 2.88
N TYR A 29 -37.11 -17.41 3.02
CA TYR A 29 -37.01 -18.41 4.08
C TYR A 29 -36.62 -17.75 5.42
N ASP A 30 -36.94 -18.42 6.53
CA ASP A 30 -36.52 -17.99 7.87
C ASP A 30 -35.08 -18.48 8.14
N PRO A 31 -34.09 -17.58 8.30
CA PRO A 31 -32.71 -17.98 8.59
C PRO A 31 -32.52 -18.61 9.98
N LEU A 32 -33.54 -18.56 10.85
CA LEU A 32 -33.53 -19.19 12.16
C LEU A 32 -34.16 -20.59 12.15
N ASP A 33 -34.71 -21.04 11.03
CA ASP A 33 -35.27 -22.39 10.90
C ASP A 33 -34.15 -23.44 10.73
N PRO A 34 -33.91 -24.32 11.72
CA PRO A 34 -32.87 -25.34 11.62
C PRO A 34 -33.15 -26.42 10.56
N ALA A 35 -34.37 -26.51 10.03
CA ALA A 35 -34.72 -27.41 8.93
C ALA A 35 -34.47 -26.79 7.54
N CYS A 36 -34.14 -25.49 7.46
CA CYS A 36 -33.94 -24.78 6.20
C CYS A 36 -32.56 -25.08 5.59
N ILE A 37 -32.51 -26.09 4.71
CA ILE A 37 -31.29 -26.46 3.98
C ILE A 37 -30.90 -25.36 2.97
N GLU A 38 -31.89 -24.69 2.36
CA GLU A 38 -31.66 -23.61 1.38
C GLU A 38 -30.82 -22.47 1.96
N PHE A 39 -31.05 -22.10 3.23
CA PHE A 39 -30.24 -21.10 3.91
C PHE A 39 -28.78 -21.54 4.07
N LEU A 40 -28.53 -22.82 4.39
CA LEU A 40 -27.18 -23.36 4.54
C LEU A 40 -26.41 -23.34 3.22
N ASP A 41 -27.09 -23.64 2.11
CA ASP A 41 -26.50 -23.59 0.78
C ASP A 41 -26.21 -22.14 0.35
N ASP A 42 -27.18 -21.23 0.52
CA ASP A 42 -27.04 -19.82 0.16
C ASP A 42 -25.96 -19.12 1.00
N ILE A 43 -25.85 -19.41 2.31
CA ILE A 43 -24.79 -18.82 3.15
C ILE A 43 -23.40 -19.37 2.80
N ALA A 44 -23.31 -20.65 2.41
CA ALA A 44 -22.06 -21.24 1.95
C ALA A 44 -21.60 -20.60 0.64
N HIS A 45 -22.54 -20.40 -0.30
CA HIS A 45 -22.27 -19.69 -1.56
C HIS A 45 -21.84 -18.25 -1.30
N PHE A 46 -22.56 -17.53 -0.44
CA PHE A 46 -22.24 -16.14 -0.12
C PHE A 46 -20.85 -16.02 0.55
N LYS A 47 -20.50 -16.91 1.46
CA LYS A 47 -19.15 -16.94 2.07
C LYS A 47 -18.05 -17.18 1.03
N HIS A 48 -18.29 -18.09 0.07
CA HIS A 48 -17.35 -18.32 -1.01
C HIS A 48 -17.19 -17.08 -1.90
N PHE A 49 -18.31 -16.45 -2.27
CA PHE A 49 -18.33 -15.20 -3.01
C PHE A 49 -17.57 -14.07 -2.29
N LEU A 50 -17.78 -13.89 -0.98
CA LEU A 50 -17.05 -12.90 -0.19
C LEU A 50 -15.54 -13.13 -0.19
N LYS A 51 -15.12 -14.40 -0.08
CA LYS A 51 -13.71 -14.78 -0.15
C LYS A 51 -13.10 -14.43 -1.51
N ASP A 52 -13.83 -14.68 -2.60
CA ASP A 52 -13.38 -14.31 -3.94
C ASP A 52 -13.25 -12.79 -4.09
N MET A 53 -14.17 -12.01 -3.54
CA MET A 53 -14.07 -10.54 -3.55
C MET A 53 -12.85 -10.05 -2.76
N GLU A 54 -12.56 -10.65 -1.59
CA GLU A 54 -11.35 -10.34 -0.82
C GLU A 54 -10.07 -10.64 -1.61
N LEU A 55 -10.01 -11.80 -2.29
CA LEU A 55 -8.85 -12.17 -3.11
C LEU A 55 -8.65 -11.21 -4.29
N LYS A 56 -9.74 -10.79 -4.95
CA LYS A 56 -9.68 -9.78 -6.01
C LYS A 56 -9.16 -8.44 -5.48
N LEU A 57 -9.63 -7.97 -4.32
CA LEU A 57 -9.13 -6.76 -3.68
C LEU A 57 -7.64 -6.87 -3.34
N ALA A 58 -7.21 -7.99 -2.76
CA ALA A 58 -5.81 -8.24 -2.46
C ALA A 58 -4.92 -8.16 -3.72
N SER A 59 -5.38 -8.71 -4.84
CA SER A 59 -4.68 -8.61 -6.12
C SER A 59 -4.57 -7.17 -6.63
N ILE A 60 -5.64 -6.38 -6.53
CA ILE A 60 -5.64 -4.97 -6.94
C ILE A 60 -4.67 -4.15 -6.09
N ILE A 61 -4.64 -4.40 -4.77
CA ILE A 61 -3.74 -3.74 -3.83
C ILE A 61 -2.28 -4.05 -4.17
N ASN A 62 -1.96 -5.32 -4.42
CA ASN A 62 -0.63 -5.74 -4.84
C ASN A 62 -0.21 -5.05 -6.14
N GLN A 63 -1.10 -5.04 -7.15
CA GLN A 63 -0.83 -4.35 -8.41
C GLN A 63 -0.58 -2.84 -8.21
N ALA A 64 -1.38 -2.19 -7.37
CA ALA A 64 -1.22 -0.77 -7.05
C ALA A 64 0.14 -0.48 -6.37
N PHE A 65 0.60 -1.40 -5.53
CA PHE A 65 1.91 -1.30 -4.88
C PHE A 65 3.04 -1.46 -5.89
N ASP A 66 2.96 -2.46 -6.78
CA ASP A 66 3.95 -2.69 -7.83
C ASP A 66 4.04 -1.55 -8.84
N ASP A 67 2.91 -0.88 -9.13
CA ASP A 67 2.87 0.29 -10.01
C ASP A 67 3.40 1.57 -9.34
N SER A 68 3.74 1.54 -8.04
CA SER A 68 4.23 2.69 -7.30
C SER A 68 5.75 2.83 -7.43
N ASN A 69 6.20 3.90 -8.11
CA ASN A 69 7.62 4.12 -8.45
C ASN A 69 8.45 4.84 -7.37
N SER A 70 7.89 5.17 -6.21
CA SER A 70 8.63 5.83 -5.12
C SER A 70 8.16 5.32 -3.76
N LEU A 71 9.07 5.30 -2.78
CA LEU A 71 8.75 4.98 -1.39
C LEU A 71 7.62 5.86 -0.84
N THR A 72 7.66 7.16 -1.13
CA THR A 72 6.58 8.10 -0.76
C THR A 72 5.22 7.67 -1.31
N SER A 73 5.16 7.23 -2.57
CA SER A 73 3.91 6.73 -3.18
C SER A 73 3.45 5.43 -2.54
N GLN A 74 4.38 4.52 -2.23
CA GLN A 74 4.09 3.25 -1.56
C GLN A 74 3.54 3.47 -0.14
N PHE A 75 4.17 4.36 0.66
CA PHE A 75 3.67 4.72 1.99
C PHE A 75 2.31 5.41 1.94
N LYS A 76 2.07 6.28 0.94
CA LYS A 76 0.74 6.88 0.72
C LYS A 76 -0.31 5.83 0.43
N LEU A 77 0.00 4.82 -0.40
CA LEU A 77 -0.92 3.71 -0.68
C LEU A 77 -1.27 2.95 0.60
N ILE A 78 -0.27 2.60 1.41
CA ILE A 78 -0.47 1.92 2.70
C ILE A 78 -1.35 2.77 3.63
N SER A 79 -1.10 4.08 3.70
CA SER A 79 -1.91 5.00 4.51
C SER A 79 -3.37 5.11 4.03
N ILE A 80 -3.63 5.02 2.73
CA ILE A 80 -4.99 5.06 2.17
C ILE A 80 -5.74 3.75 2.49
N LEU A 81 -5.06 2.61 2.42
CA LEU A 81 -5.65 1.30 2.68
C LEU A 81 -5.94 1.09 4.17
N GLY A 82 -5.07 1.62 5.06
CA GLY A 82 -5.29 1.60 6.51
C GLY A 82 -5.57 0.20 7.04
N SER A 83 -6.65 0.06 7.82
CA SER A 83 -7.06 -1.21 8.44
C SER A 83 -7.49 -2.29 7.44
N MET A 84 -7.69 -1.96 6.15
CA MET A 84 -7.94 -3.00 5.14
C MET A 84 -6.78 -4.00 5.03
N LEU A 85 -5.55 -3.57 5.32
CA LEU A 85 -4.37 -4.42 5.29
C LEU A 85 -4.28 -5.39 6.47
N GLU A 86 -5.07 -5.18 7.53
CA GLU A 86 -5.14 -6.05 8.71
C GLU A 86 -6.05 -7.26 8.50
N ARG A 87 -6.86 -7.27 7.43
CA ARG A 87 -7.74 -8.40 7.09
C ARG A 87 -6.89 -9.59 6.67
N PRO A 88 -7.09 -10.81 7.24
CA PRO A 88 -6.18 -11.94 7.05
C PRO A 88 -5.84 -12.25 5.58
N THR A 89 -6.85 -12.35 4.71
CA THR A 89 -6.66 -12.64 3.28
C THR A 89 -5.81 -11.59 2.56
N ILE A 90 -6.01 -10.30 2.90
CA ILE A 90 -5.27 -9.19 2.28
C ILE A 90 -3.87 -9.11 2.88
N HIS A 91 -3.77 -9.23 4.20
CA HIS A 91 -2.51 -9.25 4.93
C HIS A 91 -1.56 -10.30 4.33
N ASP A 92 -2.00 -11.56 4.25
CA ASP A 92 -1.19 -12.68 3.78
C ASP A 92 -0.70 -12.46 2.34
N ALA A 93 -1.53 -11.86 1.49
CA ALA A 93 -1.17 -11.50 0.13
C ALA A 93 -0.17 -10.33 0.05
N PHE A 94 -0.16 -9.44 1.05
CA PHE A 94 0.63 -8.21 1.07
C PHE A 94 1.93 -8.32 1.89
N VAL A 95 2.10 -9.34 2.76
CA VAL A 95 3.30 -9.53 3.60
C VAL A 95 4.61 -9.38 2.83
N ARG A 96 4.69 -9.96 1.62
CA ARG A 96 5.89 -9.87 0.78
C ARG A 96 6.26 -8.44 0.39
N ASN A 97 5.27 -7.55 0.26
CA ASN A 97 5.51 -6.15 -0.06
C ASN A 97 6.05 -5.37 1.14
N TYR A 98 5.67 -5.73 2.37
CA TYR A 98 6.29 -5.15 3.56
C TYR A 98 7.79 -5.47 3.61
N HIS A 99 8.19 -6.72 3.33
CA HIS A 99 9.61 -7.06 3.26
C HIS A 99 10.36 -6.28 2.19
N ARG A 100 9.77 -6.13 0.99
CA ARG A 100 10.34 -5.31 -0.09
C ARG A 100 10.46 -3.84 0.31
N LEU A 101 9.46 -3.31 1.02
CA LEU A 101 9.44 -1.95 1.52
C LEU A 101 10.56 -1.73 2.56
N THR A 102 10.72 -2.64 3.52
CA THR A 102 11.79 -2.58 4.51
C THR A 102 13.17 -2.55 3.84
N PHE A 103 13.40 -3.47 2.89
CA PHE A 103 14.66 -3.51 2.15
C PHE A 103 14.92 -2.25 1.30
N ALA A 104 13.86 -1.66 0.73
CA ALA A 104 13.99 -0.41 -0.01
C ALA A 104 14.30 0.78 0.91
N VAL A 105 13.71 0.81 2.12
CA VAL A 105 14.03 1.83 3.13
C VAL A 105 15.48 1.69 3.61
N GLU A 106 15.95 0.47 3.87
CA GLU A 106 17.35 0.23 4.24
C GLU A 106 18.32 0.76 3.18
N GLN A 107 18.07 0.47 1.90
CA GLN A 107 18.90 0.99 0.81
C GLN A 107 18.90 2.52 0.70
N GLU A 108 17.77 3.19 0.93
CA GLU A 108 17.75 4.65 0.96
C GLU A 108 18.54 5.21 2.13
N VAL A 109 18.47 4.57 3.31
CA VAL A 109 19.26 4.97 4.48
C VAL A 109 20.74 4.81 4.21
N ASP A 110 21.16 3.68 3.62
CA ASP A 110 22.55 3.44 3.23
C ASP A 110 23.03 4.47 2.20
N ALA A 111 22.21 4.77 1.18
CA ALA A 111 22.53 5.79 0.19
C ALA A 111 22.68 7.19 0.81
N CYS A 112 21.79 7.57 1.73
CA CYS A 112 21.90 8.81 2.49
C CYS A 112 23.20 8.85 3.31
N HIS A 113 23.57 7.74 3.95
CA HIS A 113 24.80 7.63 4.71
C HIS A 113 26.04 7.78 3.82
N GLU A 114 26.08 7.14 2.65
CA GLU A 114 27.19 7.28 1.70
C GLU A 114 27.34 8.72 1.19
N ILE A 115 26.23 9.40 0.89
CA ILE A 115 26.24 10.81 0.50
C ILE A 115 26.81 11.68 1.62
N TYR A 116 26.40 11.42 2.86
CA TYR A 116 26.89 12.13 4.03
C TYR A 116 28.40 11.93 4.24
N GLU A 117 28.88 10.69 4.22
CA GLU A 117 30.29 10.36 4.40
C GLU A 117 31.16 11.00 3.31
N ARG A 118 30.70 10.95 2.04
CA ARG A 118 31.38 11.63 0.92
C ARG A 118 31.51 13.13 1.17
N GLN A 119 30.44 13.76 1.65
CA GLN A 119 30.44 15.20 1.95
C GLN A 119 31.37 15.54 3.13
N MET A 120 31.42 14.68 4.15
CA MET A 120 32.30 14.87 5.30
C MET A 120 33.78 14.68 4.92
N ALA A 121 34.09 13.72 4.05
CA ALA A 121 35.43 13.55 3.50
C ALA A 121 35.86 14.78 2.69
N TYR A 122 35.01 15.29 1.81
CA TYR A 122 35.27 16.50 1.03
C TYR A 122 35.56 17.71 1.95
N LYS A 123 34.73 17.90 2.99
CA LYS A 123 34.90 18.96 3.99
C LYS A 123 36.22 18.88 4.72
N LYS A 124 36.69 17.67 5.05
CA LYS A 124 37.97 17.46 5.72
C LYS A 124 39.16 17.90 4.86
N GLU A 125 39.07 17.72 3.55
CA GLU A 125 40.11 18.08 2.59
C GLU A 125 40.07 19.58 2.21
N HIS A 126 38.88 20.13 1.98
CA HIS A 126 38.69 21.48 1.42
C HIS A 126 38.29 22.55 2.46
N GLY A 127 38.02 22.16 3.70
CA GLY A 127 37.56 23.03 4.79
C GLY A 127 36.09 23.46 4.70
N THR A 128 35.41 23.21 3.58
CA THR A 128 34.01 23.53 3.32
C THR A 128 33.28 22.35 2.69
N ILE A 129 31.96 22.29 2.83
CA ILE A 129 31.17 21.27 2.14
C ILE A 129 30.96 21.65 0.67
N GLU A 130 30.74 20.68 -0.19
CA GLU A 130 30.46 20.91 -1.61
C GLU A 130 29.05 21.50 -1.79
N LEU A 131 28.98 22.72 -2.30
CA LEU A 131 27.72 23.45 -2.53
C LEU A 131 27.62 23.89 -3.98
N HIS A 132 26.39 23.98 -4.48
CA HIS A 132 26.13 24.60 -5.77
C HIS A 132 26.64 26.05 -5.78
N ARG A 133 27.22 26.48 -6.91
CA ARG A 133 27.86 27.81 -7.09
C ARG A 133 26.97 29.00 -6.69
N ASN A 134 25.66 28.86 -6.80
CA ASN A 134 24.68 29.90 -6.48
C ASN A 134 24.20 29.88 -5.02
N LYS A 135 24.69 28.98 -4.16
CA LYS A 135 24.32 28.93 -2.75
C LYS A 135 25.36 29.65 -1.88
N PRO A 136 24.95 30.54 -0.97
CA PRO A 136 25.87 31.16 -0.02
C PRO A 136 26.46 30.10 0.93
N PRO A 137 27.75 30.17 1.30
CA PRO A 137 28.43 29.08 2.02
C PRO A 137 27.79 28.66 3.34
N ILE A 138 27.36 29.62 4.17
CA ILE A 138 26.81 29.32 5.50
C ILE A 138 25.38 28.80 5.40
N ALA A 139 24.47 29.57 4.79
CA ALA A 139 23.07 29.14 4.68
C ALA A 139 22.89 27.91 3.78
N GLY A 140 23.71 27.77 2.73
CA GLY A 140 23.73 26.56 1.91
C GLY A 140 24.23 25.34 2.67
N SER A 141 25.19 25.52 3.60
CA SER A 141 25.63 24.43 4.47
C SER A 141 24.53 23.99 5.44
N ILE A 142 23.86 24.95 6.08
CA ILE A 142 22.77 24.67 7.01
C ILE A 142 21.63 23.92 6.29
N GLU A 143 21.18 24.42 5.14
CA GLU A 143 20.13 23.77 4.34
C GLU A 143 20.50 22.34 3.95
N TRP A 144 21.77 22.09 3.62
CA TRP A 144 22.24 20.74 3.30
C TRP A 144 22.15 19.81 4.50
N TYR A 145 22.59 20.23 5.69
CA TYR A 145 22.46 19.43 6.91
C TYR A 145 20.99 19.17 7.28
N GLU A 146 20.13 20.20 7.19
CA GLU A 146 18.69 20.08 7.48
C GLU A 146 17.93 19.13 6.54
N ARG A 147 18.42 18.92 5.32
CA ARG A 147 17.81 18.01 4.34
C ARG A 147 18.41 16.61 4.33
N SER A 148 19.61 16.46 4.89
CA SER A 148 20.35 15.20 4.89
C SER A 148 20.23 14.43 6.21
N CYS A 149 19.79 15.10 7.28
CA CYS A 149 19.39 14.53 8.56
C CYS A 149 17.86 14.53 8.69
#